data_AF-A0A4R6TM96-F1
#
_entry.id   AF-A0A4R6TM96-F1
#
_cell.length_a   1.000
_cell.length_b   1.000
_cell.length_c   1.000
_cell.angle_alpha   90.00
_cell.angle_beta   90.00
_cell.angle_gamma   90.00
#
_symmetry.space_group_name_H-M   'P 1'
#
loop_
_entity.id
_entity.type
_entity.pdbx_description
1 polymer ?
#
loop_
_entity_poly.entity_id
_entity_poly.type
_entity_poly.pdbx_seq_one_letter_code
_entity_poly.pdbx_strand_id
1 'polypeptide(L)'
;MIKWIAAILGYFFFRLPGALIGFFLGSLLDSQGRGGGRTVFSDFTRQQVSPSDFELHLLSLCSIVIKADGQVSQRELDYVRQYFLSTYGKDKANAIFRTFNEVVKKREISAQNICSFLNQRTRYEVRLQLLHFLFGIAQADGSASPAEIAKLSEIAGYLRIGSHDFESIKAMFVKSADNAYKILEIERSATDEEVKRAYRTMAKKYHPDRVITKDEAIKKGAEEKFKEVQKAYEHIQRERGL
;
A
#
# COMPACT_ATOMS: atom_id res chain seq x y z
N MET A 1 3.52 -4.13 20.64
CA MET A 1 2.68 -5.35 20.50
C MET A 1 1.63 -5.15 19.42
N ILE A 2 1.23 -3.90 19.16
CA ILE A 2 0.20 -3.53 18.20
C ILE A 2 0.62 -3.89 16.76
N LYS A 3 1.92 -3.83 16.42
CA LYS A 3 2.42 -4.27 15.11
C LYS A 3 2.10 -5.72 14.73
N TRP A 4 2.18 -6.67 15.67
CA TRP A 4 1.88 -8.07 15.38
C TRP A 4 0.37 -8.32 15.29
N ILE A 5 -0.42 -7.64 16.12
CA ILE A 5 -1.89 -7.71 16.10
C ILE A 5 -2.42 -7.16 14.77
N ALA A 6 -1.92 -6.00 14.37
CA ALA A 6 -2.28 -5.39 13.11
C ALA A 6 -1.82 -6.26 11.93
N ALA A 7 -0.63 -6.88 12.00
CA ALA A 7 -0.16 -7.83 10.98
C ALA A 7 -1.07 -9.07 10.85
N ILE A 8 -1.51 -9.66 11.96
CA ILE A 8 -2.41 -10.82 11.92
C ILE A 8 -3.77 -10.43 11.32
N LEU A 9 -4.31 -9.27 11.73
CA LEU A 9 -5.54 -8.73 11.16
C LEU A 9 -5.39 -8.50 9.66
N GLY A 10 -4.33 -7.80 9.25
CA GLY A 10 -4.06 -7.58 7.85
C GLY A 10 -3.92 -8.87 7.05
N TYR A 11 -3.27 -9.90 7.60
CA TYR A 11 -3.17 -11.21 6.95
C TYR A 11 -4.54 -11.82 6.66
N PHE A 12 -5.47 -11.66 7.60
CA PHE A 12 -6.80 -12.21 7.47
C PHE A 12 -7.60 -11.59 6.31
N PHE A 13 -7.43 -10.28 6.06
CA PHE A 13 -8.19 -9.56 5.05
C PHE A 13 -7.55 -9.56 3.66
N PHE A 14 -6.23 -9.41 3.60
CA PHE A 14 -5.51 -9.24 2.33
C PHE A 14 -4.30 -10.17 2.21
N ARG A 15 -4.30 -11.30 2.94
CA ARG A 15 -3.23 -12.32 2.94
C ARG A 15 -1.87 -11.68 3.23
N LEU A 16 -0.79 -12.21 2.66
CA LEU A 16 0.58 -11.71 2.87
C LEU A 16 0.73 -10.18 2.77
N PRO A 17 0.19 -9.50 1.73
CA PRO A 17 0.21 -8.03 1.64
C PRO A 17 -0.44 -7.33 2.82
N GLY A 18 -1.63 -7.78 3.22
CA GLY A 18 -2.32 -7.21 4.37
C GLY A 18 -1.52 -7.39 5.65
N ALA A 19 -0.86 -8.54 5.82
CA ALA A 19 -0.04 -8.79 7.00
C ALA A 19 1.11 -7.79 7.15
N LEU A 20 1.74 -7.46 6.03
CA LEU A 20 2.83 -6.49 5.97
C LEU A 20 2.35 -5.08 6.29
N ILE A 21 1.15 -4.72 5.85
CA ILE A 21 0.55 -3.39 6.07
C ILE A 21 0.06 -3.25 7.50
N GLY A 22 -0.57 -4.29 8.02
CA GLY A 22 -0.88 -4.39 9.42
C GLY A 22 0.36 -4.21 10.29
N PHE A 23 1.44 -4.91 9.95
CA PHE A 23 2.71 -4.73 10.63
C PHE A 23 3.24 -3.29 10.52
N PHE A 24 3.21 -2.71 9.32
CA PHE A 24 3.68 -1.36 9.03
C PHE A 24 2.89 -0.30 9.83
N LEU A 25 1.55 -0.32 9.74
CA LEU A 25 0.66 0.58 10.46
C LEU A 25 0.77 0.42 11.97
N GLY A 26 0.82 -0.82 12.46
CA GLY A 26 0.99 -1.06 13.89
C GLY A 26 2.39 -0.67 14.38
N SER A 27 3.41 -0.65 13.51
CA SER A 27 4.74 -0.12 13.84
C SER A 27 4.77 1.42 13.88
N LEU A 28 4.01 2.09 13.01
CA LEU A 28 3.82 3.54 13.05
C LEU A 28 3.06 3.97 14.31
N LEU A 29 2.05 3.20 14.73
CA LEU A 29 1.31 3.46 15.97
C LEU A 29 2.16 3.19 17.22
N ASP A 30 2.95 2.11 17.22
CA ASP A 30 3.90 1.79 18.32
C ASP A 30 5.01 2.87 18.44
N SER A 31 5.35 3.59 17.36
CA SER A 31 6.35 4.67 17.32
C SER A 31 5.89 5.96 18.03
N GLN A 32 4.60 6.29 17.99
CA GLN A 32 4.05 7.51 18.57
C GLN A 32 4.12 7.56 20.12
N GLY A 33 4.32 6.43 20.79
CA GLY A 33 4.38 6.32 22.26
C GLY A 33 5.80 6.20 22.86
N ARG A 34 6.86 6.07 22.05
CA ARG A 34 8.24 5.88 22.55
C ARG A 34 9.19 6.82 21.84
N GLY A 35 9.68 7.84 22.54
CA GLY A 35 10.68 8.82 22.05
C GLY A 35 12.07 8.23 21.81
N GLY A 36 12.19 7.29 20.87
CA GLY A 36 13.45 6.70 20.44
C GLY A 36 13.36 6.23 18.99
N GLY A 37 14.24 6.77 18.13
CA GLY A 37 14.19 6.69 16.67
C GLY A 37 14.49 5.31 16.07
N ARG A 38 13.58 4.35 16.26
CA ARG A 38 13.50 3.13 15.45
C ARG A 38 12.53 3.37 14.30
N THR A 39 13.06 3.57 13.09
CA THR A 39 12.23 3.79 11.89
C THR A 39 11.66 2.48 11.37
N VAL A 40 10.50 2.54 10.72
CA VAL A 40 9.82 1.36 10.13
C VAL A 40 10.71 0.59 9.16
N PHE A 41 11.65 1.26 8.50
CA PHE A 41 12.62 0.62 7.60
C PHE A 41 13.94 0.23 8.27
N SER A 42 14.32 0.83 9.42
CA SER A 42 15.59 0.51 10.11
C SER A 42 15.66 -0.92 10.66
N ASP A 43 14.52 -1.50 11.06
CA ASP A 43 14.48 -2.90 11.51
C ASP A 43 14.66 -3.89 10.34
N PHE A 44 14.60 -3.44 9.07
CA PHE A 44 14.54 -4.33 7.90
C PHE A 44 15.66 -4.14 6.86
N THR A 45 16.44 -3.07 6.95
CA THR A 45 17.69 -2.93 6.20
C THR A 45 18.78 -3.80 6.81
N ARG A 46 19.56 -4.54 6.02
CA ARG A 46 20.80 -5.17 6.52
C ARG A 46 21.71 -4.05 7.07
N GLN A 47 22.51 -4.38 8.10
CA GLN A 47 23.44 -3.50 8.84
C GLN A 47 24.42 -2.66 7.99
N GLN A 48 24.46 -2.84 6.66
CA GLN A 48 25.38 -2.19 5.73
C GLN A 48 24.76 -1.09 4.85
N VAL A 49 23.47 -0.76 4.99
CA VAL A 49 22.89 0.39 4.27
C VAL A 49 23.03 1.62 5.15
N SER A 50 23.73 2.65 4.69
CA SER A 50 23.66 3.96 5.32
C SER A 50 22.19 4.43 5.28
N PRO A 51 21.55 4.75 6.42
CA PRO A 51 20.19 5.32 6.51
C PRO A 51 20.09 6.76 5.96
N SER A 52 20.91 7.06 4.96
CA SER A 52 20.93 8.31 4.21
C SER A 52 20.71 7.97 2.73
N ASP A 53 21.33 6.90 2.26
CA ASP A 53 21.24 6.46 0.87
C ASP A 53 19.87 5.84 0.58
N PHE A 54 19.34 5.00 1.47
CA PHE A 54 18.03 4.39 1.26
C PHE A 54 16.92 5.44 1.10
N GLU A 55 16.91 6.44 1.99
CA GLU A 55 15.95 7.53 2.01
C GLU A 55 16.01 8.37 0.72
N LEU A 56 17.22 8.63 0.21
CA LEU A 56 17.40 9.33 -1.07
C LEU A 56 16.92 8.51 -2.26
N HIS A 57 17.15 7.20 -2.26
CA HIS A 57 16.65 6.29 -3.29
C HIS A 57 15.12 6.20 -3.25
N LEU A 58 14.53 6.12 -2.06
CA LEU A 58 13.08 6.14 -1.88
C LEU A 58 12.47 7.44 -2.40
N LEU A 59 13.03 8.59 -2.01
CA LEU A 59 12.56 9.89 -2.47
C LEU A 59 12.72 10.07 -3.99
N SER A 60 13.76 9.46 -4.57
CA SER A 60 13.96 9.41 -6.02
C SER A 60 12.90 8.60 -6.74
N LEU A 61 12.52 7.42 -6.23
CA LEU A 61 11.40 6.66 -6.76
C LEU A 61 10.08 7.41 -6.64
N CYS A 62 9.85 8.12 -5.53
CA CYS A 62 8.67 8.99 -5.38
C CYS A 62 8.62 10.04 -6.49
N SER A 63 9.73 10.75 -6.73
CA SER A 63 9.78 11.75 -7.79
C SER A 63 9.61 11.17 -9.20
N ILE A 64 9.99 9.91 -9.43
CA ILE A 64 9.77 9.25 -10.72
C ILE A 64 8.27 8.97 -10.93
N VAL A 65 7.58 8.49 -9.90
CA VAL A 65 6.13 8.21 -9.96
C VAL A 65 5.34 9.50 -10.14
N ILE A 66 5.59 10.51 -9.29
CA ILE A 66 4.91 11.82 -9.32
C ILE A 66 5.09 12.55 -10.68
N LYS A 67 6.15 12.25 -11.43
CA LYS A 67 6.41 12.87 -12.73
C LYS A 67 5.94 12.02 -13.92
N ALA A 68 5.33 10.86 -13.68
CA ALA A 68 5.05 9.88 -14.72
C ALA A 68 4.05 10.38 -15.77
N ASP A 69 3.05 11.17 -15.35
CA ASP A 69 2.02 11.74 -16.23
C ASP A 69 2.36 13.17 -16.71
N GLY A 70 3.50 13.72 -16.27
CA GLY A 70 3.96 15.06 -16.59
C GLY A 70 3.34 16.19 -15.75
N GLN A 71 2.40 15.87 -14.84
CA GLN A 71 1.79 16.85 -13.94
C GLN A 71 2.18 16.55 -12.49
N VAL A 72 2.77 17.53 -11.81
CA VAL A 72 3.17 17.36 -10.41
C VAL A 72 2.05 17.82 -9.50
N SER A 73 1.40 16.88 -8.79
CA SER A 73 0.34 17.20 -7.84
C SER A 73 0.89 17.63 -6.48
N GLN A 74 0.35 18.73 -5.94
CA GLN A 74 0.72 19.19 -4.60
C GLN A 74 0.31 18.18 -3.52
N ARG A 75 -0.78 17.43 -3.73
CA ARG A 75 -1.25 16.42 -2.76
C ARG A 75 -0.27 15.26 -2.63
N GLU A 76 0.31 14.82 -3.73
CA GLU A 76 1.33 13.76 -3.71
C GLU A 76 2.62 14.24 -3.03
N LEU A 77 3.05 15.46 -3.34
CA LEU A 77 4.22 16.09 -2.69
C LEU A 77 4.01 16.21 -1.18
N ASP A 78 2.81 16.62 -0.76
CA ASP A 78 2.46 16.75 0.66
C ASP A 78 2.37 15.39 1.34
N TYR A 79 1.85 14.36 0.66
CA TYR A 79 1.85 12.98 1.16
C TYR A 79 3.27 12.49 1.43
N VAL A 80 4.20 12.66 0.47
CA VAL A 80 5.61 12.31 0.64
C VAL A 80 6.22 13.12 1.79
N ARG A 81 5.99 14.43 1.83
CA ARG A 81 6.51 15.29 2.89
C ARG A 81 6.04 14.85 4.27
N GLN A 82 4.75 14.61 4.46
CA GLN A 82 4.19 14.16 5.73
C GLN A 82 4.73 12.80 6.14
N TYR A 83 4.89 11.88 5.18
CA TYR A 83 5.51 10.58 5.44
C TYR A 83 6.93 10.71 5.99
N PHE A 84 7.78 11.50 5.34
CA PHE A 84 9.16 11.68 5.79
C PHE A 84 9.24 12.44 7.13
N LEU A 85 8.41 13.47 7.32
CA LEU A 85 8.38 14.23 8.58
C LEU A 85 7.96 13.35 9.77
N SER A 86 6.92 12.53 9.59
CA SER A 86 6.44 11.61 10.64
C SER A 86 7.41 10.45 10.90
N THR A 87 8.11 9.98 9.87
CA THR A 87 9.02 8.83 9.97
C THR A 87 10.38 9.21 10.53
N TYR A 88 10.94 10.36 10.13
CA TYR A 88 12.33 10.73 10.41
C TYR A 88 12.48 11.96 11.33
N GLY A 89 11.37 12.65 11.61
CA GLY A 89 11.41 13.95 12.28
C GLY A 89 11.81 15.09 11.33
N LYS A 90 11.52 16.31 11.75
CA LYS A 90 11.63 17.53 10.93
C LYS A 90 13.05 17.75 10.39
N ASP A 91 14.07 17.63 11.24
CA ASP A 91 15.43 17.99 10.87
C ASP A 91 16.06 17.01 9.88
N LYS A 92 15.93 15.70 10.14
CA LYS A 92 16.44 14.65 9.24
C LYS A 92 15.69 14.66 7.90
N ALA A 93 14.36 14.80 7.92
CA ALA A 93 13.57 14.90 6.69
C ALA A 93 14.00 16.10 5.83
N ASN A 94 14.16 17.29 6.42
CA ASN A 94 14.62 18.48 5.71
C ASN A 94 16.02 18.30 5.11
N ALA A 95 16.93 17.61 5.82
CA ALA A 95 18.25 17.30 5.28
C ALA A 95 18.15 16.39 4.04
N ILE A 96 17.34 15.33 4.10
CA ILE A 96 17.09 14.42 2.96
C ILE A 96 16.56 15.20 1.75
N PHE A 97 15.55 16.07 1.95
CA PHE A 97 14.98 16.87 0.86
C PHE A 97 15.99 17.83 0.23
N ARG A 98 16.87 18.45 1.03
CA ARG A 98 17.94 19.32 0.52
C ARG A 98 18.91 18.52 -0.36
N THR A 99 19.44 17.42 0.16
CA THR A 99 20.37 16.56 -0.58
C THR A 99 19.74 16.02 -1.85
N PHE A 100 18.47 15.60 -1.80
CA PHE A 100 17.72 15.19 -2.97
C PHE A 100 17.69 16.28 -4.05
N ASN A 101 17.28 17.50 -3.70
CA ASN A 101 17.22 18.62 -4.66
C ASN A 101 18.57 18.95 -5.28
N GLU A 102 19.67 18.81 -4.53
CA GLU A 102 21.03 19.02 -5.03
C GLU A 102 21.48 17.92 -6.01
N VAL A 103 21.09 16.66 -5.74
CA VAL A 103 21.47 15.49 -6.56
C VAL A 103 20.62 15.40 -7.83
N VAL A 104 19.31 15.60 -7.72
CA VAL A 104 18.35 15.52 -8.84
C VAL A 104 18.59 16.58 -9.90
N LYS A 105 18.99 17.79 -9.51
CA LYS A 105 19.32 18.84 -10.49
C LYS A 105 20.56 18.53 -11.33
N LYS A 106 21.41 17.59 -10.90
CA LYS A 106 22.72 17.33 -11.49
C LYS A 106 22.81 16.00 -12.25
N ARG A 107 21.80 15.11 -12.15
CA ARG A 107 21.88 13.75 -12.70
C ARG A 107 20.52 13.24 -13.18
N GLU A 108 20.54 12.45 -14.25
CA GLU A 108 19.40 11.62 -14.63
C GLU A 108 19.19 10.52 -13.61
N ILE A 109 17.96 10.41 -13.09
CA ILE A 109 17.58 9.41 -12.10
C ILE A 109 17.07 8.18 -12.85
N SER A 110 17.78 7.06 -12.73
CA SER A 110 17.35 5.78 -13.31
C SER A 110 16.65 4.92 -12.26
N ALA A 111 15.37 4.62 -12.50
CA ALA A 111 14.58 3.68 -11.69
C ALA A 111 15.27 2.30 -11.59
N GLN A 112 15.81 1.81 -12.71
CA GLN A 112 16.49 0.53 -12.78
C GLN A 112 17.72 0.45 -11.88
N ASN A 113 18.57 1.48 -11.91
CA ASN A 113 19.77 1.53 -11.07
C ASN A 113 19.41 1.58 -9.58
N ILE A 114 18.42 2.39 -9.24
CA ILE A 114 17.91 2.49 -7.86
C ILE A 114 17.40 1.13 -7.39
N CYS A 115 16.55 0.47 -8.18
CA CYS A 115 15.98 -0.80 -7.80
C CYS A 115 17.03 -1.91 -7.72
N SER A 116 18.04 -1.91 -8.59
CA SER A 116 19.18 -2.82 -8.50
C SER A 116 19.95 -2.65 -7.18
N PHE A 117 20.22 -1.40 -6.77
CA PHE A 117 20.83 -1.09 -5.47
C PHE A 117 19.99 -1.62 -4.30
N LEU A 118 18.67 -1.39 -4.33
CA LEU A 118 17.74 -1.82 -3.29
C LEU A 118 17.63 -3.35 -3.22
N ASN A 119 17.60 -4.04 -4.36
CA ASN A 119 17.51 -5.50 -4.42
C ASN A 119 18.66 -6.22 -3.71
N GLN A 120 19.85 -5.61 -3.70
CA GLN A 120 21.04 -6.20 -3.07
C GLN A 120 21.06 -6.01 -1.55
N ARG A 121 20.29 -5.03 -1.05
CA ARG A 121 20.43 -4.45 0.30
C ARG A 121 19.19 -4.58 1.16
N THR A 122 18.06 -4.87 0.53
CA THR A 122 16.76 -5.00 1.17
C THR A 122 16.22 -6.40 0.95
N ARG A 123 15.41 -6.86 1.90
CA ARG A 123 14.70 -8.13 1.74
C ARG A 123 13.45 -7.94 0.87
N TYR A 124 12.88 -9.05 0.38
CA TYR A 124 11.69 -9.02 -0.48
C TYR A 124 10.54 -8.21 0.15
N GLU A 125 10.33 -8.37 1.45
CA GLU A 125 9.24 -7.75 2.21
C GLU A 125 9.36 -6.22 2.26
N VAL A 126 10.58 -5.68 2.33
CA VAL A 126 10.83 -4.23 2.27
C VAL A 126 10.46 -3.67 0.91
N ARG A 127 10.72 -4.43 -0.16
CA ARG A 127 10.38 -4.01 -1.52
C ARG A 127 8.88 -3.99 -1.74
N LEU A 128 8.12 -4.93 -1.14
CA LEU A 128 6.66 -4.88 -1.13
C LEU A 128 6.15 -3.62 -0.41
N GLN A 129 6.74 -3.27 0.74
CA GLN A 129 6.37 -2.05 1.47
C GLN A 129 6.70 -0.78 0.71
N LEU A 130 7.86 -0.73 0.04
CA LEU A 130 8.23 0.36 -0.86
C LEU A 130 7.18 0.52 -1.97
N LEU A 131 6.82 -0.58 -2.66
CA LEU A 131 5.81 -0.54 -3.71
C LEU A 131 4.45 -0.07 -3.18
N HIS A 132 4.01 -0.58 -2.03
CA HIS A 132 2.77 -0.14 -1.37
C HIS A 132 2.81 1.36 -1.05
N PHE A 133 3.91 1.86 -0.51
CA PHE A 133 4.08 3.29 -0.24
C PHE A 133 3.98 4.12 -1.52
N LEU A 134 4.61 3.68 -2.61
CA LEU A 134 4.55 4.35 -3.91
C LEU A 134 3.12 4.37 -4.50
N PHE A 135 2.34 3.30 -4.32
CA PHE A 135 0.91 3.32 -4.66
C PHE A 135 0.10 4.31 -3.79
N GLY A 136 0.47 4.45 -2.52
CA GLY A 136 -0.16 5.44 -1.64
C GLY A 136 0.06 6.89 -2.09
N ILE A 137 1.22 7.18 -2.70
CA ILE A 137 1.50 8.47 -3.33
C ILE A 137 0.57 8.68 -4.52
N ALA A 138 0.54 7.74 -5.46
CA ALA A 138 -0.28 7.86 -6.68
C ALA A 138 -1.79 7.95 -6.38
N GLN A 139 -2.23 7.49 -5.22
CA GLN A 139 -3.63 7.57 -4.79
C GLN A 139 -3.94 8.82 -3.95
N ALA A 140 -2.95 9.64 -3.61
CA ALA A 140 -3.08 10.75 -2.66
C ALA A 140 -4.06 11.84 -3.11
N ASP A 141 -4.29 11.97 -4.41
CA ASP A 141 -5.24 12.93 -4.97
C ASP A 141 -6.65 12.36 -5.21
N GLY A 142 -6.84 11.06 -5.01
CA GLY A 142 -8.10 10.35 -5.16
C GLY A 142 -8.11 9.27 -6.26
N SER A 143 -7.11 9.23 -7.15
CA SER A 143 -7.01 8.17 -8.16
C SER A 143 -5.63 8.11 -8.82
N ALA A 144 -4.99 6.93 -8.82
CA ALA A 144 -3.78 6.72 -9.60
C ALA A 144 -4.06 6.77 -11.12
N SER A 145 -3.34 7.63 -11.84
CA SER A 145 -3.41 7.74 -13.29
C SER A 145 -2.86 6.50 -14.00
N PRO A 146 -3.26 6.23 -15.26
CA PRO A 146 -2.70 5.13 -16.03
C PRO A 146 -1.17 5.19 -16.20
N ALA A 147 -0.61 6.40 -16.31
CA ALA A 147 0.83 6.60 -16.46
C ALA A 147 1.60 6.24 -15.19
N GLU A 148 1.07 6.60 -14.02
CA GLU A 148 1.64 6.21 -12.73
C GLU A 148 1.54 4.70 -12.51
N ILE A 149 0.40 4.08 -12.83
CA ILE A 149 0.24 2.62 -12.73
C ILE A 149 1.25 1.90 -13.62
N ALA A 150 1.46 2.38 -14.86
CA ALA A 150 2.48 1.84 -15.75
C ALA A 150 3.89 1.98 -15.15
N LYS A 151 4.21 3.15 -14.57
CA LYS A 151 5.49 3.40 -13.92
C LYS A 151 5.70 2.53 -12.68
N LEU A 152 4.66 2.32 -11.88
CA LEU A 152 4.67 1.45 -10.71
C LEU A 152 4.89 -0.02 -11.09
N SER A 153 4.29 -0.47 -12.20
CA SER A 153 4.51 -1.81 -12.77
C SER A 153 5.96 -2.00 -13.20
N GLU A 154 6.55 -1.01 -13.88
CA GLU A 154 7.96 -1.00 -14.27
C GLU A 154 8.89 -1.07 -13.04
N ILE A 155 8.64 -0.22 -12.03
CA ILE A 155 9.39 -0.22 -10.77
C ILE A 155 9.26 -1.57 -10.05
N ALA A 156 8.07 -2.16 -10.01
CA ALA A 156 7.86 -3.48 -9.41
C ALA A 156 8.68 -4.57 -10.11
N GLY A 157 8.74 -4.53 -11.45
CA GLY A 157 9.61 -5.38 -12.25
C GLY A 157 11.08 -5.21 -11.88
N TYR A 158 11.57 -3.97 -11.80
CA TYR A 158 12.95 -3.71 -11.38
C TYR A 158 13.24 -4.11 -9.93
N LEU A 159 12.26 -3.98 -9.02
CA LEU A 159 12.33 -4.46 -7.65
C LEU A 159 12.21 -5.99 -7.53
N ARG A 160 12.06 -6.72 -8.65
CA ARG A 160 11.86 -8.18 -8.69
C ARG A 160 10.70 -8.62 -7.80
N ILE A 161 9.59 -7.87 -7.86
CA ILE A 161 8.34 -8.21 -7.19
C ILE A 161 7.51 -9.08 -8.15
N GLY A 162 6.93 -10.17 -7.63
CA GLY A 162 6.09 -11.07 -8.42
C GLY A 162 4.79 -10.39 -8.86
N SER A 163 4.28 -10.76 -10.03
CA SER A 163 3.04 -10.21 -10.60
C SER A 163 1.83 -10.36 -9.66
N HIS A 164 1.73 -11.49 -8.96
CA HIS A 164 0.67 -11.72 -7.97
C HIS A 164 0.70 -10.69 -6.83
N ASP A 165 1.89 -10.41 -6.28
CA ASP A 165 2.03 -9.44 -5.19
C ASP A 165 1.81 -8.01 -5.67
N PHE A 166 2.26 -7.70 -6.89
CA PHE A 166 1.97 -6.42 -7.53
C PHE A 166 0.46 -6.19 -7.67
N GLU A 167 -0.27 -7.14 -8.27
CA GLU A 167 -1.73 -6.99 -8.44
C GLU A 167 -2.46 -6.96 -7.09
N SER A 168 -1.97 -7.70 -6.09
CA SER A 168 -2.53 -7.65 -4.75
C SER A 168 -2.35 -6.28 -4.09
N ILE A 169 -1.17 -5.67 -4.20
CA ILE A 169 -0.92 -4.32 -3.68
C ILE A 169 -1.73 -3.29 -4.46
N LYS A 170 -1.71 -3.36 -5.80
CA LYS A 170 -2.46 -2.45 -6.67
C LYS A 170 -3.95 -2.43 -6.33
N ALA A 171 -4.56 -3.58 -6.08
CA ALA A 171 -5.97 -3.71 -5.72
C ALA A 171 -6.35 -2.96 -4.42
N MET A 172 -5.38 -2.64 -3.56
CA MET A 172 -5.63 -1.89 -2.32
C MET A 172 -5.84 -0.39 -2.56
N PHE A 173 -5.33 0.14 -3.67
CA PHE A 173 -5.34 1.56 -3.99
C PHE A 173 -6.22 1.85 -5.20
N VAL A 174 -6.06 1.05 -6.24
CA VAL A 174 -6.85 1.15 -7.46
C VAL A 174 -8.07 0.28 -7.29
N LYS A 175 -9.22 0.91 -7.08
CA LYS A 175 -10.51 0.22 -7.16
C LYS A 175 -10.72 -0.25 -8.59
N SER A 176 -10.36 -1.50 -8.88
CA SER A 176 -10.81 -2.16 -10.10
C SER A 176 -12.23 -2.67 -9.90
N ALA A 177 -13.02 -2.66 -10.98
CA ALA A 177 -14.30 -3.37 -11.02
C ALA A 177 -14.11 -4.84 -10.59
N ASP A 178 -13.00 -5.46 -11.02
CA ASP A 178 -12.61 -6.83 -10.65
C ASP A 178 -12.48 -7.05 -9.14
N ASN A 179 -12.08 -6.03 -8.37
CA ASN A 179 -11.94 -6.16 -6.93
C ASN A 179 -13.31 -6.36 -6.26
N ALA A 180 -14.37 -5.78 -6.83
CA ALA A 180 -15.72 -6.00 -6.34
C ALA A 180 -16.15 -7.46 -6.54
N TYR A 181 -15.85 -8.07 -7.69
CA TYR A 181 -16.13 -9.49 -7.95
C TYR A 181 -15.28 -10.40 -7.04
N LYS A 182 -14.00 -10.07 -6.83
CA LYS A 182 -13.12 -10.78 -5.90
C LYS A 182 -13.60 -10.71 -4.45
N ILE A 183 -14.12 -9.56 -3.98
CA ILE A 183 -14.71 -9.41 -2.64
C ILE A 183 -15.94 -10.31 -2.48
N LEU A 184 -16.70 -10.51 -3.55
CA LEU A 184 -17.82 -11.46 -3.59
C LEU A 184 -17.38 -12.91 -3.86
N GLU A 185 -16.08 -13.19 -3.96
CA GLU A 185 -15.51 -14.51 -4.27
C GLU A 185 -16.02 -15.10 -5.59
N ILE A 186 -16.23 -14.25 -6.60
CA ILE A 186 -16.69 -14.63 -7.95
C ILE A 186 -15.79 -14.03 -9.03
N GLU A 187 -15.84 -14.65 -10.21
CA GLU A 187 -15.18 -14.13 -11.42
C GLU A 187 -15.99 -12.99 -12.06
N ARG A 188 -15.33 -12.08 -12.79
CA ARG A 188 -16.02 -11.01 -13.53
C ARG A 188 -16.98 -11.56 -14.58
N SER A 189 -16.73 -12.76 -15.09
CA SER A 189 -17.59 -13.47 -16.04
C SER A 189 -18.88 -14.04 -15.41
N ALA A 190 -19.04 -13.97 -14.08
CA ALA A 190 -20.24 -14.44 -13.40
C ALA A 190 -21.49 -13.73 -13.93
N THR A 191 -22.61 -14.45 -14.01
CA THR A 191 -23.93 -13.93 -14.36
C THR A 191 -24.52 -13.07 -13.25
N ASP A 192 -25.50 -12.23 -13.56
CA ASP A 192 -26.10 -11.33 -12.57
C ASP A 192 -26.80 -12.07 -11.42
N GLU A 193 -27.34 -13.25 -11.71
CA GLU A 193 -27.92 -14.12 -10.70
C GLU A 193 -26.85 -14.71 -9.77
N GLU A 194 -25.67 -15.02 -10.28
CA GLU A 194 -24.52 -15.45 -9.48
C GLU A 194 -23.99 -14.31 -8.61
N VAL A 195 -23.92 -13.09 -9.13
CA VAL A 195 -23.56 -11.89 -8.35
C VAL A 195 -24.52 -11.69 -7.18
N LYS A 196 -25.84 -11.68 -7.43
CA LYS A 196 -26.86 -11.53 -6.40
C LYS A 196 -26.79 -12.64 -5.34
N ARG A 197 -26.53 -13.89 -5.78
CA ARG A 197 -26.39 -15.05 -4.89
C ARG A 197 -25.14 -14.97 -4.02
N ALA A 198 -24.01 -14.57 -4.60
CA ALA A 198 -22.75 -14.38 -3.90
C ALA A 198 -22.88 -13.28 -2.83
N TYR A 199 -23.48 -12.14 -3.18
CA TYR A 199 -23.78 -11.07 -2.23
C TYR A 199 -24.62 -11.56 -1.04
N ARG A 200 -25.76 -12.23 -1.29
CA ARG A 200 -26.60 -12.77 -0.21
C ARG A 200 -25.85 -13.75 0.70
N THR A 201 -25.01 -14.59 0.11
CA THR A 201 -24.19 -15.57 0.85
C THR A 201 -23.18 -14.87 1.75
N MET A 202 -22.43 -13.90 1.21
CA MET A 202 -21.40 -13.17 1.93
C MET A 202 -22.00 -12.24 2.99
N ALA A 203 -23.07 -11.52 2.67
CA ALA A 203 -23.81 -10.70 3.62
C ALA A 203 -24.31 -11.53 4.80
N LYS A 204 -24.87 -12.71 4.54
CA LYS A 204 -25.31 -13.65 5.58
C LYS A 204 -24.15 -14.23 6.39
N LYS A 205 -22.96 -14.39 5.81
CA LYS A 205 -21.77 -14.92 6.50
C LYS A 205 -21.16 -13.92 7.48
N TYR A 206 -21.10 -12.64 7.10
CA TYR A 206 -20.44 -11.59 7.89
C TYR A 206 -21.42 -10.65 8.62
N HIS A 207 -22.73 -10.91 8.57
CA HIS A 207 -23.72 -10.09 9.25
C HIS A 207 -23.42 -9.99 10.76
N PRO A 208 -23.46 -8.78 11.37
CA PRO A 208 -23.16 -8.60 12.79
C PRO A 208 -24.02 -9.49 13.70
N ASP A 209 -25.30 -9.69 13.35
CA ASP A 209 -26.21 -10.56 14.13
C ASP A 209 -25.87 -12.06 14.06
N ARG A 210 -25.08 -12.48 13.06
CA ARG A 210 -24.70 -13.89 12.88
C ARG A 210 -23.32 -14.22 13.42
N VAL A 211 -22.49 -13.21 13.65
CA VAL A 211 -21.17 -13.37 14.26
C VAL A 211 -21.28 -13.20 15.77
N ILE A 212 -21.81 -14.24 16.42
CA ILE A 212 -22.00 -14.28 17.88
C ILE A 212 -20.72 -14.80 18.52
N THR A 213 -19.81 -13.89 18.84
CA THR A 213 -18.57 -14.16 19.56
C THR A 213 -18.31 -13.11 20.62
N LYS A 214 -17.62 -13.50 21.70
CA LYS A 214 -17.15 -12.57 22.74
C LYS A 214 -15.85 -11.86 22.35
N ASP A 215 -15.20 -12.31 21.28
CA ASP A 215 -13.96 -11.72 20.79
C ASP A 215 -14.25 -10.46 19.95
N GLU A 216 -13.85 -9.30 20.49
CA GLU A 216 -14.10 -7.99 19.91
C GLU A 216 -13.36 -7.77 18.57
N ALA A 217 -12.19 -8.40 18.38
CA ALA A 217 -11.44 -8.32 17.13
C ALA A 217 -12.15 -9.07 15.99
N ILE A 218 -12.73 -10.24 16.30
CA ILE A 218 -13.52 -11.01 15.33
C ILE A 218 -14.80 -10.26 14.97
N LYS A 219 -15.46 -9.63 15.95
CA LYS A 219 -16.68 -8.85 15.72
C LYS A 219 -16.41 -7.64 14.82
N LYS A 220 -15.35 -6.88 15.11
CA LYS A 220 -14.94 -5.73 14.29
C LYS A 220 -14.54 -6.16 12.88
N GLY A 221 -13.82 -7.26 12.74
CA GLY A 221 -13.44 -7.79 11.44
C GLY A 221 -14.64 -8.21 10.59
N ALA A 222 -15.64 -8.87 11.18
CA ALA A 222 -16.86 -9.21 10.48
C ALA A 222 -17.63 -7.98 10.00
N GLU A 223 -17.73 -6.94 10.84
CA GLU A 223 -18.39 -5.68 10.49
C GLU A 223 -17.68 -4.95 9.33
N GLU A 224 -16.35 -4.88 9.36
CA GLU A 224 -15.55 -4.31 8.27
C GLU A 224 -15.75 -5.10 6.97
N LYS A 225 -15.72 -6.44 7.05
CA LYS A 225 -15.96 -7.30 5.87
C LYS A 225 -17.36 -7.14 5.30
N PHE A 226 -18.37 -7.00 6.16
CA PHE A 226 -19.74 -6.77 5.73
C PHE A 226 -19.88 -5.45 4.96
N LYS A 227 -19.24 -4.37 5.42
CA LYS A 227 -19.22 -3.07 4.72
C LYS A 227 -18.50 -3.17 3.36
N GLU A 228 -17.42 -3.93 3.27
CA GLU A 228 -16.74 -4.17 1.98
C GLU A 228 -17.63 -4.92 0.99
N VAL A 229 -18.34 -5.96 1.46
CA VAL A 229 -19.26 -6.77 0.64
C VAL A 229 -20.40 -5.90 0.09
N GLN A 230 -20.96 -5.00 0.90
CA GLN A 230 -21.98 -4.04 0.45
C GLN A 230 -21.44 -3.10 -0.64
N LYS A 231 -20.28 -2.47 -0.39
CA LYS A 231 -19.64 -1.56 -1.36
C LYS A 231 -19.30 -2.25 -2.67
N ALA A 232 -18.85 -3.50 -2.61
CA ALA A 232 -18.56 -4.31 -3.78
C ALA A 232 -19.82 -4.56 -4.61
N TYR A 233 -20.92 -4.98 -3.97
CA TYR A 233 -22.18 -5.23 -4.65
C TYR A 233 -22.76 -3.95 -5.28
N GLU A 234 -22.77 -2.83 -4.57
CA GLU A 234 -23.21 -1.52 -5.10
C GLU A 234 -22.37 -1.06 -6.31
N HIS A 235 -21.08 -1.40 -6.33
CA HIS A 235 -20.22 -1.10 -7.47
C HIS A 235 -20.59 -1.95 -8.68
N ILE A 236 -20.77 -3.26 -8.49
CA ILE A 236 -21.16 -4.18 -9.58
C ILE A 236 -22.55 -3.81 -10.12
N GLN A 237 -23.49 -3.43 -9.25
CA GLN A 237 -24.81 -2.99 -9.69
C GLN A 237 -24.74 -1.77 -10.60
N ARG A 238 -23.92 -0.77 -10.24
CA ARG A 238 -23.70 0.41 -11.08
C ARG A 238 -22.99 0.08 -12.38
N GLU A 239 -22.02 -0.84 -12.37
CA GLU A 239 -21.29 -1.27 -13.57
C GLU A 239 -22.21 -2.00 -14.56
N ARG A 240 -23.11 -2.86 -14.06
CA ARG A 240 -23.96 -3.74 -14.88
C ARG A 240 -25.38 -3.22 -15.13
N GLY A 241 -25.82 -2.18 -14.41
CA GLY A 241 -27.18 -1.67 -14.48
C GLY A 241 -28.23 -2.55 -13.79
N LEU A 242 -27.88 -3.16 -12.65
CA LEU A 242 -28.73 -4.09 -11.88
C LEU A 242 -29.59 -3.43 -10.79
#